data_AF-F3PRR8-F1
#
_entry.id   AF-F3PRR8-F1
#
_cell.length_a   1.000
_cell.length_b   1.000
_cell.length_c   1.000
_cell.angle_alpha   90.00
_cell.angle_beta   90.00
_cell.angle_gamma   90.00
#
_symmetry.space_group_name_H-M   'P 1'
#
loop_
_entity.id
_entity.type
_entity.pdbx_description
1 polymer ?
#
loop_
_entity_poly.entity_id
_entity_poly.type
_entity_poly.pdbx_seq_one_letter_code
_entity_poly.pdbx_strand_id
1 'polypeptide(L)'
;MKYLNKTLASLLLLTAILFVGCNTEQEGAIYKADEQSFSFGTSALADQVVTVGKPDFTVDLYRAKLGEPASGNIALFAYKLASDGKTKIPQEGYSVSNYNFDADSGIAQVTVNAEPLAVGDHVKIELTVETDGVALSGSTVATMSVTKDYSWKPIGTGVWKDGIVCSLFGVPVGVTWEVEVEEAVELSGMYRVINPYGYGKCPWVEESEVTIDPCYVKINASNPDKVSLANQKLGFAWDYGEFMAGSTQNVGYPGDFGTKVGKDIDFGALFVAMGGDIYTITAGGGLTLP
;
A
#
# COMPACT_ATOMS: atom_id res chain seq x y z
N MET A 1 -37.12 -29.91 75.59
CA MET A 1 -38.35 -29.43 74.91
C MET A 1 -37.92 -28.22 74.09
N LYS A 2 -38.02 -28.10 72.77
CA LYS A 2 -38.93 -28.59 71.72
C LYS A 2 -38.45 -27.77 70.49
N TYR A 3 -38.09 -28.22 69.29
CA TYR A 3 -38.50 -29.37 68.48
C TYR A 3 -37.37 -29.73 67.49
N LEU A 4 -36.99 -31.00 67.50
CA LEU A 4 -36.46 -31.70 66.33
C LEU A 4 -37.63 -32.53 65.79
N ASN A 5 -37.94 -32.44 64.49
CA ASN A 5 -38.53 -33.55 63.73
C ASN A 5 -38.60 -33.21 62.23
N LYS A 6 -37.88 -34.00 61.42
CA LYS A 6 -38.40 -34.99 60.44
C LYS A 6 -38.92 -34.28 59.18
N THR A 7 -38.34 -34.44 57.99
CA THR A 7 -38.22 -35.67 57.19
C THR A 7 -37.42 -35.33 55.91
N LEU A 8 -36.43 -36.15 55.56
CA LEU A 8 -36.37 -36.94 54.32
C LEU A 8 -36.78 -36.24 53.01
N ALA A 9 -35.80 -36.10 52.11
CA ALA A 9 -35.80 -36.63 50.73
C ALA A 9 -35.27 -35.63 49.67
N SER A 10 -34.12 -35.99 49.12
CA SER A 10 -33.75 -35.86 47.70
C SER A 10 -33.93 -34.52 46.97
N LEU A 11 -32.82 -33.81 46.82
CA LEU A 11 -32.43 -33.14 45.57
C LEU A 11 -30.89 -32.96 45.64
N LEU A 12 -30.07 -33.94 45.23
CA LEU A 12 -29.48 -34.04 43.88
C LEU A 12 -29.23 -32.63 43.31
N LEU A 13 -28.01 -32.17 43.04
CA LEU A 13 -26.97 -32.81 42.23
C LEU A 13 -25.76 -31.85 42.20
N LEU A 14 -24.57 -32.38 41.91
CA LEU A 14 -23.43 -31.68 41.28
C LEU A 14 -22.62 -30.67 42.14
N THR A 15 -21.41 -31.07 42.57
CA THR A 15 -20.14 -30.77 41.87
C THR A 15 -18.95 -31.17 42.74
N ALA A 16 -18.39 -32.35 42.48
CA ALA A 16 -17.03 -32.70 42.83
C ALA A 16 -16.46 -33.54 41.69
N ILE A 17 -16.02 -32.86 40.62
CA ILE A 17 -15.22 -33.47 39.55
C ILE A 17 -14.14 -32.45 39.13
N LEU A 18 -12.93 -32.73 39.59
CA LEU A 18 -11.66 -32.58 38.89
C LEU A 18 -11.40 -31.24 38.17
N PHE A 19 -10.64 -30.37 38.83
CA PHE A 19 -9.69 -29.53 38.09
C PHE A 19 -8.57 -30.44 37.54
N VAL A 20 -8.82 -31.08 36.40
CA VAL A 20 -7.73 -31.40 35.48
C VAL A 20 -7.37 -30.07 34.82
N GLY A 21 -6.44 -29.35 35.44
CA GLY A 21 -5.70 -28.34 34.71
C GLY A 21 -4.97 -29.06 33.59
N CYS A 22 -5.37 -28.83 32.34
CA CYS A 22 -4.50 -29.10 31.19
C CYS A 22 -3.28 -28.19 31.34
N ASN A 23 -2.26 -28.65 32.06
CA ASN A 23 -0.91 -28.15 31.91
C ASN A 23 -0.38 -28.67 30.57
N THR A 24 -0.87 -28.12 29.47
CA THR A 24 0.01 -27.91 28.32
C THR A 24 0.77 -26.64 28.64
N GLU A 25 1.76 -26.76 29.53
CA GLU A 25 2.84 -25.78 29.54
C GLU A 25 3.41 -25.81 28.13
N GLN A 26 3.09 -24.78 27.36
CA GLN A 26 3.85 -24.49 26.17
C GLN A 26 5.22 -24.06 26.68
N GLU A 27 6.12 -25.03 26.88
CA GLU A 27 7.55 -24.77 26.99
C GLU A 27 7.94 -24.02 25.71
N GLY A 28 7.98 -22.69 25.80
CA GLY A 28 8.71 -21.88 24.83
C GLY A 28 10.13 -22.44 24.77
N ALA A 29 10.72 -22.49 23.58
CA ALA A 29 12.05 -23.07 23.37
C ALA A 29 13.03 -22.59 24.45
N ILE A 30 13.61 -23.53 25.20
CA ILE A 30 14.56 -23.27 26.28
C ILE A 30 15.78 -22.55 25.68
N TYR A 31 16.02 -21.33 26.16
CA TYR A 31 17.20 -20.52 25.82
C TYR A 31 18.49 -21.29 26.04
N LYS A 32 19.31 -21.41 24.98
CA LYS A 32 20.70 -21.89 25.07
C LYS A 32 21.64 -20.72 24.84
N ALA A 33 22.17 -20.19 25.95
CA ALA A 33 23.04 -19.01 25.99
C ALA A 33 24.33 -19.11 25.14
N ASP A 34 24.72 -20.31 24.75
CA ASP A 34 26.01 -20.58 24.11
C ASP A 34 25.93 -20.70 22.57
N GLU A 35 24.74 -20.68 21.99
CA GLU A 35 24.55 -20.86 20.54
C GLU A 35 24.54 -19.51 19.79
N GLN A 36 25.16 -19.50 18.60
CA GLN A 36 25.23 -18.33 17.75
C GLN A 36 23.82 -17.99 17.23
N SER A 37 23.28 -16.83 17.60
CA SER A 37 21.97 -16.36 17.14
C SER A 37 22.11 -15.28 16.08
N PHE A 38 21.27 -15.35 15.04
CA PHE A 38 21.18 -14.38 13.95
C PHE A 38 19.78 -13.77 13.92
N SER A 39 19.69 -12.47 13.62
CA SER A 39 18.39 -11.79 13.59
C SER A 39 18.42 -10.52 12.75
N PHE A 40 17.29 -10.20 12.12
CA PHE A 40 16.99 -8.85 11.68
C PHE A 40 16.71 -7.97 12.90
N GLY A 41 16.93 -6.66 12.78
CA GLY A 41 16.71 -5.72 13.88
C GLY A 41 15.27 -5.71 14.41
N THR A 42 14.29 -5.98 13.55
CA THR A 42 12.86 -6.06 13.87
C THR A 42 12.16 -7.04 12.93
N SER A 43 10.92 -7.43 13.23
CA SER A 43 10.06 -8.24 12.34
C SER A 43 9.37 -7.42 11.23
N ALA A 44 9.38 -6.09 11.35
CA ALA A 44 8.88 -5.15 10.34
C ALA A 44 9.99 -4.16 10.01
N LEU A 45 10.56 -4.31 8.82
CA LEU A 45 11.64 -3.46 8.32
C LEU A 45 11.06 -2.26 7.57
N ALA A 46 11.90 -1.24 7.36
CA ALA A 46 11.52 -0.08 6.58
C ALA A 46 11.22 -0.50 5.13
N ASP A 47 10.16 0.07 4.55
CA ASP A 47 9.83 -0.13 3.14
C ASP A 47 10.97 0.34 2.25
N GLN A 48 11.15 -0.34 1.11
CA GLN A 48 12.23 -0.11 0.16
C GLN A 48 11.68 0.41 -1.16
N VAL A 49 12.48 1.26 -1.81
CA VAL A 49 12.16 1.79 -3.14
C VAL A 49 13.31 1.44 -4.07
N VAL A 50 12.98 0.73 -5.15
CA VAL A 50 13.91 0.40 -6.23
C VAL A 50 13.58 1.20 -7.48
N THR A 51 14.56 1.38 -8.36
CA THR A 51 14.38 2.13 -9.61
C THR A 51 14.77 1.29 -10.81
N VAL A 52 14.35 1.69 -12.00
CA VAL A 52 14.67 0.95 -13.23
C VAL A 52 16.20 0.87 -13.42
N GLY A 53 16.69 -0.34 -13.66
CA GLY A 53 18.12 -0.64 -13.77
C GLY A 53 18.89 -0.71 -12.45
N LYS A 54 18.22 -0.51 -11.30
CA LYS A 54 18.79 -0.66 -9.95
C LYS A 54 17.79 -1.40 -9.04
N PRO A 55 17.60 -2.71 -9.25
CA PRO A 55 16.61 -3.52 -8.53
C PRO A 55 17.08 -4.01 -7.15
N ASP A 56 18.36 -3.82 -6.84
CA ASP A 56 19.00 -4.40 -5.65
C ASP A 56 18.96 -3.44 -4.47
N PHE A 57 18.72 -3.98 -3.28
CA PHE A 57 18.88 -3.28 -2.01
C PHE A 57 19.42 -4.24 -0.95
N THR A 58 20.01 -3.69 0.12
CA THR A 58 20.62 -4.48 1.19
C THR A 58 19.79 -4.43 2.47
N VAL A 59 19.75 -5.54 3.19
CA VAL A 59 19.13 -5.66 4.51
C VAL A 59 20.19 -6.09 5.51
N ASP A 60 20.27 -5.38 6.64
CA ASP A 60 21.21 -5.70 7.70
C ASP A 60 20.73 -6.90 8.52
N LEU A 61 21.65 -7.84 8.74
CA LEU A 61 21.50 -8.99 9.61
C LEU A 61 22.51 -8.89 10.75
N TYR A 62 22.05 -9.13 11.97
CA TYR A 62 22.84 -9.00 13.18
C TYR A 62 23.14 -10.38 13.77
N ARG A 63 24.28 -10.51 14.44
CA ARG A 63 24.58 -11.66 15.31
C ARG A 63 24.86 -11.22 16.73
N ALA A 64 24.44 -12.02 17.71
CA ALA A 64 24.64 -11.68 19.13
C ALA A 64 26.06 -11.93 19.63
N LYS A 65 26.74 -12.94 19.06
CA LYS A 65 28.08 -13.35 19.47
C LYS A 65 29.09 -13.04 18.36
N LEU A 66 30.07 -12.21 18.70
CA LEU A 66 31.25 -11.96 17.88
C LEU A 66 32.24 -13.12 18.00
N GLY A 67 33.13 -13.24 17.02
CA GLY A 67 34.14 -14.29 16.95
C GLY A 67 34.35 -14.73 15.52
N GLU A 68 34.56 -16.03 15.30
CA GLU A 68 34.86 -16.60 13.98
C GLU A 68 33.85 -16.20 12.89
N PRO A 69 34.28 -16.17 11.61
CA PRO A 69 33.38 -15.95 10.49
C PRO A 69 32.19 -16.92 10.51
N ALA A 70 31.02 -16.47 10.03
CA ALA A 70 29.81 -17.28 10.00
C ALA A 70 28.98 -16.99 8.76
N SER A 71 28.44 -18.02 8.14
CA SER A 71 27.63 -17.91 6.92
C SER A 71 26.43 -18.84 6.98
N GLY A 72 25.38 -18.48 6.26
CA GLY A 72 24.18 -19.30 6.15
C GLY A 72 23.17 -18.72 5.17
N ASN A 73 22.02 -19.37 5.11
CA ASN A 73 21.01 -19.07 4.11
C ASN A 73 19.94 -18.11 4.63
N ILE A 74 19.37 -17.33 3.70
CA ILE A 74 18.12 -16.61 3.89
C ILE A 74 17.11 -17.18 2.90
N ALA A 75 15.93 -17.54 3.39
CA ALA A 75 14.78 -17.81 2.55
C ALA A 75 14.04 -16.49 2.27
N LEU A 76 13.59 -16.32 1.03
CA LEU A 76 12.77 -15.19 0.59
C LEU A 76 11.40 -15.68 0.13
N PHE A 77 10.35 -15.00 0.60
CA PHE A 77 9.01 -15.16 0.08
C PHE A 77 8.44 -13.80 -0.34
N ALA A 78 8.36 -13.57 -1.65
CA ALA A 78 7.71 -12.39 -2.22
C ALA A 78 6.23 -12.69 -2.48
N TYR A 79 5.35 -11.76 -2.10
CA TYR A 79 3.91 -11.94 -2.26
C TYR A 79 3.15 -10.61 -2.39
N LYS A 80 1.96 -10.68 -3.00
CA LYS A 80 0.93 -9.64 -2.91
C LYS A 80 -0.21 -10.10 -2.02
N LEU A 81 -0.93 -9.17 -1.41
CA LEU A 81 -2.16 -9.51 -0.69
C LEU A 81 -3.33 -9.52 -1.67
N ALA A 82 -4.20 -10.53 -1.56
CA ALA A 82 -5.48 -10.52 -2.24
C ALA A 82 -6.39 -9.39 -1.70
N SER A 83 -7.53 -9.18 -2.34
CA SER A 83 -8.50 -8.14 -1.94
C SER A 83 -9.05 -8.30 -0.52
N ASP A 84 -8.90 -9.48 0.10
CA ASP A 84 -9.26 -9.74 1.50
C ASP A 84 -8.23 -9.18 2.52
N GLY A 85 -7.10 -8.66 2.04
CA GLY A 85 -6.00 -8.13 2.85
C GLY A 85 -5.22 -9.19 3.65
N LYS A 86 -5.46 -10.48 3.41
CA LYS A 86 -4.91 -11.58 4.23
C LYS A 86 -4.24 -12.66 3.39
N THR A 87 -4.85 -13.05 2.28
CA THR A 87 -4.36 -14.14 1.45
C THR A 87 -3.09 -13.68 0.72
N LYS A 88 -1.97 -14.36 1.00
CA LYS A 88 -0.68 -14.11 0.33
C LYS A 88 -0.66 -14.83 -1.03
N ILE A 89 -0.53 -14.05 -2.10
CA ILE A 89 -0.39 -14.53 -3.47
C ILE A 89 1.11 -14.49 -3.83
N PRO A 90 1.77 -15.64 -4.00
CA PRO A 90 3.20 -15.70 -4.31
C PRO A 90 3.57 -14.89 -5.55
N GLN A 91 4.75 -14.28 -5.55
CA GLN A 91 5.37 -13.62 -6.70
C GLN A 91 6.72 -14.27 -6.99
N GLU A 92 6.97 -14.62 -8.24
CA GLU A 92 8.12 -15.42 -8.64
C GLU A 92 9.30 -14.54 -9.12
N GLY A 93 10.51 -15.13 -9.12
CA GLY A 93 11.71 -14.54 -9.72
C GLY A 93 12.51 -13.59 -8.82
N TYR A 94 12.03 -13.32 -7.61
CA TYR A 94 12.76 -12.55 -6.60
C TYR A 94 13.85 -13.42 -5.97
N SER A 95 14.98 -12.82 -5.61
CA SER A 95 16.07 -13.56 -4.96
C SER A 95 16.72 -12.77 -3.83
N VAL A 96 17.39 -13.50 -2.93
CA VAL A 96 18.16 -12.93 -1.83
C VAL A 96 19.51 -13.64 -1.75
N SER A 97 20.56 -12.90 -1.43
CA SER A 97 21.87 -13.50 -1.16
C SER A 97 21.87 -14.21 0.20
N ASN A 98 22.73 -15.21 0.32
CA ASN A 98 23.12 -15.72 1.63
C ASN A 98 23.87 -14.65 2.43
N TYR A 99 23.94 -14.83 3.76
CA TYR A 99 24.71 -13.95 4.63
C TYR A 99 26.12 -14.49 4.84
N ASN A 100 27.06 -13.57 5.02
CA ASN A 100 28.43 -13.87 5.44
C ASN A 100 28.90 -12.80 6.43
N PHE A 101 29.14 -13.21 7.67
CA PHE A 101 29.80 -12.41 8.70
C PHE A 101 31.30 -12.65 8.64
N ASP A 102 32.05 -11.56 8.60
CA ASP A 102 33.48 -11.61 8.85
C ASP A 102 33.78 -11.91 10.32
N ALA A 103 35.03 -12.32 10.59
CA ALA A 103 35.52 -12.46 11.95
C ALA A 103 35.30 -11.16 12.74
N ASP A 104 34.79 -11.28 13.96
CA ASP A 104 34.49 -10.20 14.90
C ASP A 104 33.51 -9.10 14.43
N SER A 105 32.89 -9.21 13.24
CA SER A 105 31.84 -8.29 12.79
C SER A 105 30.49 -8.58 13.48
N GLY A 106 29.76 -7.58 13.94
CA GLY A 106 28.40 -7.76 14.48
C GLY A 106 27.29 -7.75 13.43
N ILE A 107 27.62 -7.36 12.20
CA ILE A 107 26.66 -7.09 11.12
C ILE A 107 27.13 -7.78 9.83
N ALA A 108 26.19 -8.37 9.11
CA ALA A 108 26.32 -8.79 7.73
C ALA A 108 25.18 -8.18 6.92
N GLN A 109 25.37 -8.07 5.60
CA GLN A 109 24.32 -7.59 4.69
C GLN A 109 23.89 -8.70 3.76
N VAL A 110 22.59 -8.79 3.53
CA VAL A 110 22.01 -9.63 2.49
C VAL A 110 21.41 -8.75 1.40
N THR A 111 21.64 -9.11 0.15
CA THR A 111 21.17 -8.34 -1.00
C THR A 111 19.91 -8.99 -1.55
N VAL A 112 18.82 -8.23 -1.61
CA VAL A 112 17.58 -8.64 -2.25
C VAL A 112 17.54 -8.07 -3.66
N ASN A 113 17.25 -8.92 -4.64
CA ASN A 113 17.00 -8.52 -6.01
C ASN A 113 15.49 -8.50 -6.27
N ALA A 114 14.95 -7.31 -6.56
CA ALA A 114 13.54 -7.08 -6.87
C ALA A 114 13.30 -6.79 -8.37
N GLU A 115 14.14 -7.33 -9.27
CA GLU A 115 14.03 -7.10 -10.72
C GLU A 115 12.64 -7.42 -11.30
N PRO A 116 11.96 -8.52 -10.91
CA PRO A 116 10.63 -8.85 -11.44
C PRO A 116 9.53 -7.86 -11.09
N LEU A 117 9.76 -6.95 -10.13
CA LEU A 117 8.76 -5.97 -9.74
C LEU A 117 8.42 -5.07 -10.94
N ALA A 118 7.13 -4.97 -11.25
CA ALA A 118 6.64 -4.07 -12.27
C ALA A 118 6.78 -2.62 -11.81
N VAL A 119 7.10 -1.72 -12.75
CA VAL A 119 7.21 -0.29 -12.46
C VAL A 119 5.86 0.25 -11.98
N GLY A 120 5.89 1.10 -10.95
CA GLY A 120 4.70 1.68 -10.31
C GLY A 120 3.88 0.68 -9.48
N ASP A 121 4.41 -0.51 -9.27
CA ASP A 121 3.79 -1.57 -8.49
C ASP A 121 4.55 -1.80 -7.18
N HIS A 122 3.96 -2.60 -6.30
CA HIS A 122 4.56 -2.97 -5.03
C HIS A 122 4.42 -4.47 -4.76
N VAL A 123 5.31 -4.98 -3.90
CA VAL A 123 5.29 -6.36 -3.42
C VAL A 123 5.67 -6.38 -1.94
N LYS A 124 5.19 -7.35 -1.19
CA LYS A 124 5.70 -7.65 0.15
C LYS A 124 6.79 -8.70 0.07
N ILE A 125 7.87 -8.49 0.79
CA ILE A 125 8.96 -9.46 0.92
C ILE A 125 9.05 -9.89 2.38
N GLU A 126 9.01 -11.19 2.59
CA GLU A 126 9.32 -11.84 3.87
C GLU A 126 10.68 -12.52 3.74
N LEU A 127 11.61 -12.17 4.62
CA LEU A 127 12.93 -12.78 4.74
C LEU A 127 12.98 -13.63 6.00
N THR A 128 13.48 -14.85 5.88
CA THR A 128 13.62 -15.79 6.98
C THR A 128 15.06 -16.27 7.08
N VAL A 129 15.68 -16.10 8.23
CA VAL A 129 16.97 -16.71 8.53
C VAL A 129 16.76 -18.20 8.72
N GLU A 130 17.41 -19.03 7.89
CA GLU A 130 17.36 -20.48 8.04
C GLU A 130 18.32 -20.90 9.17
N THR A 131 17.80 -21.03 10.39
CA THR A 131 18.57 -21.43 11.56
C THR A 131 17.69 -22.18 12.56
N ASP A 132 18.29 -23.13 13.27
CA ASP A 132 17.66 -23.79 14.43
C ASP A 132 17.76 -22.93 15.71
N GLY A 133 18.52 -21.83 15.66
CA GLY A 133 18.71 -20.91 16.78
C GLY A 133 17.56 -19.92 16.96
N VAL A 134 17.31 -19.50 18.20
CA VAL A 134 16.29 -18.49 18.52
C VAL A 134 16.93 -17.10 18.51
N ALA A 135 16.25 -16.10 17.94
CA ALA A 135 16.70 -14.70 18.01
C ALA A 135 16.63 -14.15 19.45
N LEU A 136 17.66 -13.44 19.90
CA LEU A 136 17.72 -12.90 21.26
C LEU A 136 16.88 -11.63 21.47
N SER A 137 17.04 -10.66 20.57
CA SER A 137 16.42 -9.33 20.70
C SER A 137 15.78 -8.83 19.39
N GLY A 138 16.03 -9.53 18.28
CA GLY A 138 15.48 -9.23 16.96
C GLY A 138 14.49 -10.30 16.51
N SER A 139 14.38 -10.48 15.20
CA SER A 139 13.53 -11.53 14.61
C SER A 139 14.31 -12.36 13.60
N THR A 140 14.06 -13.67 13.57
CA THR A 140 14.52 -14.54 12.47
C THR A 140 13.67 -14.37 11.21
N VAL A 141 12.50 -13.75 11.33
CA VAL A 141 11.60 -13.44 10.21
C VAL A 141 11.35 -11.94 10.16
N ALA A 142 11.53 -11.32 9.00
CA ALA A 142 11.26 -9.91 8.82
C ALA A 142 10.48 -9.64 7.54
N THR A 143 9.62 -8.63 7.56
CA THR A 143 8.77 -8.26 6.43
C THR A 143 8.98 -6.79 6.06
N MET A 144 8.85 -6.48 4.76
CA MET A 144 8.86 -5.11 4.24
C MET A 144 8.00 -5.03 2.97
N SER A 145 7.59 -3.81 2.59
CA SER A 145 7.08 -3.54 1.25
C SER A 145 8.21 -3.03 0.36
N VAL A 146 8.20 -3.42 -0.90
CA VAL A 146 9.12 -2.92 -1.93
C VAL A 146 8.29 -2.32 -3.06
N THR A 147 8.61 -1.10 -3.45
CA THR A 147 7.96 -0.39 -4.58
C THR A 147 9.00 -0.13 -5.67
N LYS A 148 8.59 -0.22 -6.94
CA LYS A 148 9.44 0.20 -8.07
C LYS A 148 8.98 1.56 -8.56
N ASP A 149 9.79 2.57 -8.30
CA ASP A 149 9.46 3.94 -8.65
C ASP A 149 9.58 4.19 -10.16
N TYR A 150 8.94 5.28 -10.57
CA TYR A 150 8.99 5.84 -11.91
C TYR A 150 9.11 7.36 -11.83
N SER A 151 9.67 7.94 -12.88
CA SER A 151 9.89 9.37 -13.01
C SER A 151 8.84 10.01 -13.91
N TRP A 152 8.67 11.32 -13.79
CA TRP A 152 7.73 12.10 -14.59
C TRP A 152 8.50 13.04 -15.50
N LYS A 153 8.06 13.15 -16.76
CA LYS A 153 8.58 14.13 -17.71
C LYS A 153 7.46 15.06 -18.19
N PRO A 154 7.73 16.38 -18.32
CA PRO A 154 6.81 17.28 -19.01
C PRO A 154 6.57 16.84 -20.44
N ILE A 155 5.32 16.81 -20.86
CA ILE A 155 4.92 16.55 -22.26
C ILE A 155 4.29 17.78 -22.93
N GLY A 156 4.07 18.86 -22.17
CA GLY A 156 3.59 20.15 -22.65
C GLY A 156 2.23 20.56 -22.05
N THR A 157 1.63 21.56 -22.67
CA THR A 157 0.35 22.13 -22.26
C THR A 157 -0.81 21.40 -22.96
N GLY A 158 -1.71 20.80 -22.17
CA GLY A 158 -2.94 20.17 -22.61
C GLY A 158 -4.17 21.01 -22.28
N VAL A 159 -5.35 20.51 -22.63
CA VAL A 159 -6.64 21.16 -22.36
C VAL A 159 -7.46 20.31 -21.40
N TRP A 160 -7.64 20.79 -20.17
CA TRP A 160 -8.56 20.19 -19.20
C TRP A 160 -10.00 20.50 -19.58
N LYS A 161 -10.88 19.51 -19.52
CA LYS A 161 -12.31 19.63 -19.78
C LYS A 161 -13.04 19.30 -18.49
N ASP A 162 -13.64 20.30 -17.85
CA ASP A 162 -14.29 20.10 -16.56
C ASP A 162 -15.60 19.32 -16.70
N GLY A 163 -15.72 18.27 -15.92
CA GLY A 163 -17.00 17.59 -15.67
C GLY A 163 -17.50 17.73 -14.24
N ILE A 164 -16.65 18.16 -13.30
CA ILE A 164 -16.94 18.10 -11.87
C ILE A 164 -17.74 19.34 -11.45
N VAL A 165 -17.19 20.53 -11.68
CA VAL A 165 -17.86 21.79 -11.30
C VAL A 165 -19.13 21.98 -12.14
N CYS A 166 -19.04 21.68 -13.44
CA CYS A 166 -20.19 21.73 -14.37
C CYS A 166 -21.34 20.84 -13.92
N SER A 167 -21.08 19.59 -13.52
CA SER A 167 -22.14 18.64 -13.16
C SER A 167 -22.80 18.93 -11.81
N LEU A 168 -22.04 19.47 -10.84
CA LEU A 168 -22.53 19.63 -9.47
C LEU A 168 -23.10 21.02 -9.15
N PHE A 169 -22.67 22.07 -9.86
CA PHE A 169 -22.97 23.46 -9.47
C PHE A 169 -23.69 24.26 -10.56
N GLY A 170 -24.22 23.61 -11.60
CA GLY A 170 -25.02 24.28 -12.64
C GLY A 170 -24.21 25.25 -13.51
N VAL A 171 -22.90 25.05 -13.57
CA VAL A 171 -21.99 25.77 -14.48
C VAL A 171 -22.18 25.25 -15.91
N PRO A 172 -22.05 26.10 -16.96
CA PRO A 172 -22.18 25.65 -18.34
C PRO A 172 -21.29 24.46 -18.67
N VAL A 173 -21.85 23.45 -19.33
CA VAL A 173 -21.09 22.26 -19.74
C VAL A 173 -20.02 22.59 -20.78
N GLY A 174 -18.89 21.87 -20.74
CA GLY A 174 -17.81 22.00 -21.72
C GLY A 174 -16.85 23.15 -21.44
N VAL A 175 -16.77 23.63 -20.19
CA VAL A 175 -15.74 24.58 -19.78
C VAL A 175 -14.37 23.89 -19.83
N THR A 176 -13.39 24.62 -20.37
CA THR A 176 -12.04 24.13 -20.55
C THR A 176 -11.00 25.19 -20.17
N TRP A 177 -9.82 24.73 -19.82
CA TRP A 177 -8.66 25.59 -19.60
C TRP A 177 -7.35 24.83 -19.83
N GLU A 178 -6.27 25.58 -20.04
CA GLU A 178 -4.94 25.01 -20.27
C GLU A 178 -4.32 24.47 -18.99
N VAL A 179 -3.64 23.33 -19.10
CA VAL A 179 -2.98 22.68 -17.97
C VAL A 179 -1.63 22.10 -18.39
N GLU A 180 -0.68 22.11 -17.47
CA GLU A 180 0.60 21.43 -17.67
C GLU A 180 0.44 19.93 -17.42
N VAL A 181 0.95 19.13 -18.36
CA VAL A 181 0.83 17.67 -18.33
C VAL A 181 2.20 17.02 -18.31
N GLU A 182 2.33 16.02 -17.46
CA GLU A 182 3.48 15.12 -17.42
C GLU A 182 3.05 13.69 -17.71
N GLU A 183 3.94 12.92 -18.34
CA GLU A 183 3.79 11.48 -18.54
C GLU A 183 4.86 10.76 -17.72
N ALA A 184 4.51 9.61 -17.15
CA ALA A 184 5.48 8.74 -16.52
C ALA A 184 6.47 8.20 -17.57
N VAL A 185 7.77 8.33 -17.32
CA VAL A 185 8.82 7.97 -18.28
C VAL A 185 8.80 6.46 -18.56
N GLU A 186 8.57 5.67 -17.52
CA GLU A 186 8.64 4.21 -17.56
C GLU A 186 7.26 3.54 -17.63
N LEU A 187 6.16 4.31 -17.60
CA LEU A 187 4.78 3.82 -17.68
C LEU A 187 3.98 4.60 -18.73
N SER A 188 4.08 4.16 -19.99
CA SER A 188 3.33 4.75 -21.10
C SER A 188 1.83 4.81 -20.80
N GLY A 189 1.22 5.96 -21.06
CA GLY A 189 -0.20 6.18 -20.79
C GLY A 189 -0.55 6.50 -19.34
N MET A 190 0.43 6.59 -18.43
CA MET A 190 0.23 7.18 -17.10
C MET A 190 0.54 8.68 -17.16
N TYR A 191 -0.49 9.51 -16.95
CA TYR A 191 -0.37 10.96 -16.99
C TYR A 191 -0.62 11.56 -15.61
N ARG A 192 -0.08 12.75 -15.38
CA ARG A 192 -0.54 13.63 -14.30
C ARG A 192 -0.68 15.06 -14.79
N VAL A 193 -1.69 15.74 -14.27
CA VAL A 193 -1.97 17.15 -14.55
C VAL A 193 -1.63 17.98 -13.32
N ILE A 194 -0.95 19.09 -13.53
CA ILE A 194 -0.47 19.97 -12.45
C ILE A 194 -1.51 21.06 -12.18
N ASN A 195 -2.02 21.10 -10.94
CA ASN A 195 -2.95 22.08 -10.42
C ASN A 195 -4.13 22.35 -11.37
N PRO A 196 -4.93 21.34 -11.77
CA PRO A 196 -5.99 21.57 -12.74
C PRO A 196 -7.04 22.57 -12.25
N TYR A 197 -7.32 22.66 -10.94
CA TYR A 197 -8.30 23.59 -10.40
C TYR A 197 -7.68 24.84 -9.75
N GLY A 198 -6.40 24.82 -9.38
CA GLY A 198 -5.76 25.91 -8.64
C GLY A 198 -5.25 27.06 -9.51
N TYR A 199 -4.77 28.11 -8.85
CA TYR A 199 -4.01 29.24 -9.44
C TYR A 199 -4.71 29.93 -10.62
N GLY A 200 -6.03 30.13 -10.52
CA GLY A 200 -6.81 30.86 -11.52
C GLY A 200 -7.06 30.11 -12.83
N LYS A 201 -6.71 28.82 -12.92
CA LYS A 201 -7.03 27.99 -14.08
C LYS A 201 -8.53 27.66 -14.15
N CYS A 202 -9.10 27.22 -13.02
CA CYS A 202 -10.54 27.11 -12.87
C CYS A 202 -11.11 28.50 -12.53
N PRO A 203 -12.03 29.07 -13.33
CA PRO A 203 -12.58 30.40 -13.08
C PRO A 203 -13.35 30.56 -11.76
N TRP A 204 -13.71 29.44 -11.12
CA TRP A 204 -14.50 29.42 -9.88
C TRP A 204 -13.67 29.07 -8.63
N VAL A 205 -12.36 28.85 -8.78
CA VAL A 205 -11.49 28.53 -7.65
C VAL A 205 -10.54 29.70 -7.43
N GLU A 206 -10.70 30.35 -6.29
CA GLU A 206 -9.82 31.42 -5.86
C GLU A 206 -8.50 30.86 -5.30
N GLU A 207 -7.43 31.65 -5.32
CA GLU A 207 -6.12 31.19 -4.82
C GLU A 207 -6.17 30.84 -3.32
N SER A 208 -7.01 31.52 -2.54
CA SER A 208 -7.24 31.21 -1.12
C SER A 208 -7.97 29.88 -0.88
N GLU A 209 -8.57 29.29 -1.91
CA GLU A 209 -9.28 28.02 -1.84
C GLU A 209 -8.39 26.83 -2.21
N VAL A 210 -7.16 27.09 -2.68
CA VAL A 210 -6.17 26.05 -2.98
C VAL A 210 -5.65 25.45 -1.67
N THR A 211 -5.71 24.13 -1.55
CA THR A 211 -5.35 23.39 -0.33
C THR A 211 -4.09 22.54 -0.49
N ILE A 212 -3.65 22.30 -1.73
CA ILE A 212 -2.49 21.46 -2.05
C ILE A 212 -1.71 22.09 -3.20
N ASP A 213 -0.41 22.30 -2.98
CA ASP A 213 0.50 22.77 -4.03
C ASP A 213 1.86 22.04 -3.99
N PRO A 214 2.32 21.46 -5.11
CA PRO A 214 1.54 21.16 -6.31
C PRO A 214 0.54 20.02 -6.05
N CYS A 215 -0.71 20.24 -6.43
CA CYS A 215 -1.70 19.18 -6.62
C CYS A 215 -1.46 18.47 -7.96
N TYR A 216 -1.35 17.16 -7.92
CA TYR A 216 -1.24 16.32 -9.12
C TYR A 216 -2.48 15.45 -9.26
N VAL A 217 -3.20 15.62 -10.38
CA VAL A 217 -4.29 14.71 -10.74
C VAL A 217 -3.76 13.65 -11.70
N LYS A 218 -3.63 12.42 -11.19
CA LYS A 218 -3.12 11.24 -11.89
C LYS A 218 -4.23 10.55 -12.69
N ILE A 219 -3.91 10.20 -13.93
CA ILE A 219 -4.79 9.56 -14.90
C ILE A 219 -4.07 8.32 -15.42
N ASN A 220 -4.69 7.14 -15.27
CA ASN A 220 -4.22 5.91 -15.88
C ASN A 220 -4.97 5.67 -17.19
N ALA A 221 -4.28 5.90 -18.31
CA ALA A 221 -4.74 5.61 -19.66
C ALA A 221 -3.79 4.63 -20.39
N SER A 222 -3.08 3.79 -19.62
CA SER A 222 -2.21 2.72 -20.16
C SER A 222 -3.00 1.71 -21.00
N ASN A 223 -4.28 1.51 -20.66
CA ASN A 223 -5.26 0.85 -21.51
C ASN A 223 -6.25 1.92 -22.04
N PRO A 224 -6.24 2.20 -23.35
CA PRO A 224 -7.10 3.22 -23.95
C PRO A 224 -8.60 2.98 -23.78
N ASP A 225 -9.04 1.73 -23.58
CA ASP A 225 -10.47 1.40 -23.39
C ASP A 225 -10.85 1.32 -21.90
N LYS A 226 -9.87 1.50 -21.01
CA LYS A 226 -10.04 1.37 -19.56
C LYS A 226 -9.34 2.50 -18.81
N VAL A 227 -9.63 3.74 -19.21
CA VAL A 227 -9.07 4.92 -18.53
C VAL A 227 -9.67 5.03 -17.13
N SER A 228 -8.83 5.35 -16.14
CA SER A 228 -9.29 5.58 -14.78
C SER A 228 -8.52 6.67 -14.06
N LEU A 229 -9.20 7.33 -13.12
CA LEU A 229 -8.61 8.24 -12.15
C LEU A 229 -8.53 7.50 -10.81
N ALA A 230 -7.36 7.55 -10.16
CA ALA A 230 -7.23 7.11 -8.78
C ALA A 230 -8.08 7.98 -7.85
N ASN A 231 -8.44 7.46 -6.68
CA ASN A 231 -9.07 8.27 -5.64
C ASN A 231 -8.07 9.30 -5.15
N GLN A 232 -8.35 10.58 -5.41
CA GLN A 232 -7.39 11.63 -5.16
C GLN A 232 -8.08 12.96 -4.86
N LYS A 233 -7.35 13.82 -4.13
CA LYS A 233 -7.73 15.19 -3.89
C LYS A 233 -7.52 16.02 -5.15
N LEU A 234 -8.37 17.03 -5.34
CA LEU A 234 -8.31 17.95 -6.48
C LEU A 234 -7.57 19.25 -6.16
N GLY A 235 -7.14 19.43 -4.91
CA GLY A 235 -6.27 20.53 -4.48
C GLY A 235 -7.00 21.84 -4.21
N PHE A 236 -8.32 21.79 -4.02
CA PHE A 236 -9.11 22.93 -3.58
C PHE A 236 -10.23 22.49 -2.62
N ALA A 237 -10.68 23.44 -1.81
CA ALA A 237 -11.80 23.27 -0.91
C ALA A 237 -12.71 24.50 -0.93
N TRP A 238 -14.01 24.26 -0.78
CA TRP A 238 -15.00 25.30 -0.51
C TRP A 238 -15.58 25.09 0.90
N ASP A 239 -16.70 25.74 1.22
CA ASP A 239 -17.38 25.60 2.51
C ASP A 239 -17.80 24.16 2.84
N TYR A 240 -17.82 23.27 1.83
CA TYR A 240 -18.07 21.83 1.99
C TYR A 240 -16.79 21.04 2.30
N GLY A 241 -15.62 21.66 2.34
CA GLY A 241 -14.33 20.99 2.55
C GLY A 241 -13.66 20.54 1.24
N GLU A 242 -12.65 19.68 1.40
CA GLU A 242 -11.77 19.23 0.32
C GLU A 242 -12.53 18.44 -0.76
N PHE A 243 -12.33 18.82 -2.02
CA PHE A 243 -12.84 18.06 -3.14
C PHE A 243 -11.93 16.88 -3.47
N MET A 244 -12.53 15.70 -3.58
CA MET A 244 -11.87 14.51 -4.10
C MET A 244 -12.66 13.92 -5.26
N ALA A 245 -11.97 13.30 -6.20
CA ALA A 245 -12.60 12.52 -7.25
C ALA A 245 -11.82 11.25 -7.58
N GLY A 246 -12.50 10.33 -8.24
CA GLY A 246 -11.93 9.11 -8.81
C GLY A 246 -12.96 8.41 -9.69
N SER A 247 -12.53 7.42 -10.46
CA SER A 247 -13.46 6.63 -11.27
C SER A 247 -14.42 5.83 -10.38
N THR A 248 -15.70 5.77 -10.75
CA THR A 248 -16.77 5.12 -9.96
C THR A 248 -16.50 3.65 -9.63
N GLN A 249 -15.73 2.96 -10.48
CA GLN A 249 -15.28 1.59 -10.25
C GLN A 249 -14.46 1.42 -8.95
N ASN A 250 -13.75 2.46 -8.50
CA ASN A 250 -12.93 2.39 -7.29
C ASN A 250 -13.79 2.32 -6.01
N VAL A 251 -15.09 2.62 -6.12
CA VAL A 251 -16.07 2.56 -5.04
C VAL A 251 -17.17 1.52 -5.31
N GLY A 252 -16.91 0.56 -6.21
CA GLY A 252 -17.74 -0.64 -6.39
C GLY A 252 -18.89 -0.50 -7.40
N TYR A 253 -18.97 0.60 -8.17
CA TYR A 253 -19.93 0.69 -9.27
C TYR A 253 -19.39 -0.04 -10.52
N PRO A 254 -20.22 -0.84 -11.21
CA PRO A 254 -19.77 -1.59 -12.38
C PRO A 254 -19.49 -0.68 -13.59
N GLY A 255 -18.35 -0.90 -14.25
CA GLY A 255 -18.21 -0.84 -15.72
C GLY A 255 -17.89 0.48 -16.42
N ASP A 256 -18.01 1.66 -15.80
CA ASP A 256 -17.91 2.93 -16.53
C ASP A 256 -16.47 3.48 -16.56
N PHE A 257 -15.56 2.74 -17.19
CA PHE A 257 -14.23 3.26 -17.50
C PHE A 257 -14.32 4.43 -18.48
N GLY A 258 -13.36 5.35 -18.38
CA GLY A 258 -13.11 6.33 -19.42
C GLY A 258 -12.45 5.72 -20.65
N THR A 259 -12.26 6.53 -21.68
CA THR A 259 -11.61 6.11 -22.93
C THR A 259 -10.55 7.11 -23.39
N LYS A 260 -9.60 6.66 -24.20
CA LYS A 260 -8.60 7.50 -24.86
C LYS A 260 -8.63 7.25 -26.37
N VAL A 261 -8.98 8.29 -27.12
CA VAL A 261 -8.98 8.28 -28.60
C VAL A 261 -8.01 9.33 -29.10
N GLY A 262 -6.88 8.89 -29.64
CA GLY A 262 -5.80 9.79 -30.04
C GLY A 262 -5.25 10.57 -28.83
N LYS A 263 -5.40 11.90 -28.86
CA LYS A 263 -4.99 12.81 -27.77
C LYS A 263 -6.10 13.08 -26.77
N ASP A 264 -7.34 12.77 -27.10
CA ASP A 264 -8.48 13.03 -26.22
C ASP A 264 -8.66 11.87 -25.24
N ILE A 265 -8.70 12.21 -23.96
CA ILE A 265 -9.02 11.33 -22.85
C ILE A 265 -10.38 11.77 -22.30
N ASP A 266 -11.32 10.85 -22.27
CA ASP A 266 -12.59 10.96 -21.56
C ASP A 266 -12.46 10.21 -20.23
N PHE A 267 -12.88 10.83 -19.13
CA PHE A 267 -12.73 10.25 -17.79
C PHE A 267 -13.85 9.27 -17.42
N GLY A 268 -14.89 9.16 -18.24
CA GLY A 268 -16.07 8.35 -17.97
C GLY A 268 -16.86 8.89 -16.78
N ALA A 269 -17.47 7.98 -16.03
CA ALA A 269 -18.16 8.33 -14.80
C ALA A 269 -17.18 8.48 -13.64
N LEU A 270 -17.35 9.55 -12.85
CA LEU A 270 -16.56 9.80 -11.66
C LEU A 270 -17.46 9.79 -10.43
N PHE A 271 -16.91 9.39 -9.28
CA PHE A 271 -17.45 9.83 -8.00
C PHE A 271 -16.73 11.11 -7.59
N VAL A 272 -17.43 11.98 -6.87
CA VAL A 272 -16.89 13.18 -6.26
C VAL A 272 -17.27 13.16 -4.79
N ALA A 273 -16.30 13.34 -3.90
CA ALA A 273 -16.52 13.41 -2.47
C ALA A 273 -16.19 14.80 -1.93
N MET A 274 -17.10 15.37 -1.15
CA MET A 274 -16.98 16.66 -0.47
C MET A 274 -17.98 16.66 0.70
N GLY A 275 -17.68 17.35 1.80
CA GLY A 275 -18.63 17.52 2.92
C GLY A 275 -18.97 16.25 3.69
N GLY A 276 -18.27 15.14 3.44
CA GLY A 276 -18.64 13.81 3.93
C GLY A 276 -19.64 13.06 3.05
N ASP A 277 -20.13 13.70 1.99
CA ASP A 277 -21.03 13.12 1.00
C ASP A 277 -20.25 12.63 -0.23
N ILE A 278 -20.86 11.69 -0.96
CA ILE A 278 -20.35 11.14 -2.22
C ILE A 278 -21.42 11.31 -3.30
N TYR A 279 -21.04 11.93 -4.41
CA TYR A 279 -21.87 12.16 -5.59
C TYR A 279 -21.33 11.36 -6.76
N THR A 280 -22.21 10.91 -7.64
CA THR A 280 -21.81 10.27 -8.91
C THR A 280 -22.15 11.21 -10.06
N ILE A 281 -21.18 11.44 -10.94
CA ILE A 281 -21.36 12.21 -12.17
C ILE A 281 -21.09 11.31 -13.38
N THR A 282 -21.96 11.38 -14.38
CA THR A 282 -21.86 10.56 -15.60
C THR A 282 -21.03 11.22 -16.71
N ALA A 283 -20.79 12.53 -16.61
CA ALA A 283 -19.92 13.30 -17.47
C ALA A 283 -18.72 13.81 -16.66
N GLY A 284 -17.74 12.93 -16.43
CA GLY A 284 -16.55 13.24 -15.65
C GLY A 284 -15.62 14.29 -16.26
N GLY A 285 -15.85 14.65 -17.53
CA GLY A 285 -14.99 15.55 -18.29
C GLY A 285 -13.85 14.79 -18.95
N GLY A 286 -12.70 15.44 -19.10
CA GLY A 286 -11.58 14.85 -19.81
C GLY A 286 -10.33 15.71 -19.88
N LEU A 287 -9.38 15.24 -20.68
CA LEU A 287 -8.11 15.91 -20.96
C LEU A 287 -7.77 15.71 -22.44
N THR A 288 -7.46 16.79 -23.15
CA THR A 288 -6.76 16.70 -24.44
C THR A 288 -5.26 16.85 -24.18
N LEU A 289 -4.48 15.84 -24.53
CA LEU A 289 -3.02 15.85 -24.40
C LEU A 289 -2.37 16.85 -25.38
N PRO A 290 -1.15 17.35 -25.08
CA PRO A 290 -0.38 18.23 -25.96
C PRO A 290 -0.17 17.69 -27.38
#